data_AF-A0A846HPC0-F1
#
_entry.id   AF-A0A846HPC0-F1
#
_cell.length_a   1.000
_cell.length_b   1.000
_cell.length_c   1.000
_cell.angle_alpha   90.00
_cell.angle_beta   90.00
_cell.angle_gamma   90.00
#
_symmetry.space_group_name_H-M   'P 1'
#
loop_
_entity.id
_entity.type
_entity.pdbx_description
1 polymer ?
#
loop_
_entity_poly.entity_id
_entity_poly.type
_entity_poly.pdbx_seq_one_letter_code
_entity_poly.pdbx_strand_id
1 'polypeptide(L)'
;MAQTTEDMRREAREWLIKQYLSELDPEERLRGLDPEEVLKRYDPEARLRGLDPEERLRGLDPEERLKGLAPDEVLKRFDAEERLKGLDPTIIEAWLAKQRRDH
;
A
#
# COMPACT_ATOMS: atom_id res chain seq x y z
N MET A 1 29.11 -7.42 -44.37
CA MET A 1 29.03 -5.99 -43.95
C MET A 1 27.59 -5.46 -43.99
N ALA A 2 26.57 -6.26 -43.65
CA ALA A 2 25.16 -5.84 -43.65
C ALA A 2 24.58 -5.67 -42.24
N GLN A 3 25.37 -5.99 -41.20
CA GLN A 3 25.01 -5.79 -39.80
C GLN A 3 25.20 -4.32 -39.36
N THR A 4 25.86 -3.47 -40.16
CA THR A 4 26.30 -2.14 -39.67
C THR A 4 25.28 -1.02 -39.84
N THR A 5 24.48 -0.98 -40.91
CA THR A 5 23.57 0.16 -41.17
C THR A 5 22.29 0.13 -40.36
N GLU A 6 21.73 -1.06 -40.13
CA GLU A 6 20.53 -1.21 -39.30
C GLU A 6 20.86 -1.01 -37.82
N ASP A 7 22.03 -1.50 -37.38
CA ASP A 7 22.50 -1.29 -36.01
C ASP A 7 22.81 0.19 -35.75
N MET A 8 23.48 0.90 -36.68
CA MET A 8 23.67 2.35 -36.58
C MET A 8 22.36 3.13 -36.50
N ARG A 9 21.31 2.71 -37.24
CA ARG A 9 19.98 3.33 -37.17
C ARG A 9 19.28 3.06 -35.84
N ARG A 10 19.41 1.83 -35.32
CA ARG A 10 18.88 1.45 -34.00
C ARG A 10 19.55 2.27 -32.91
N GLU A 11 20.87 2.36 -32.91
CA GLU A 11 21.64 3.14 -31.94
C GLU A 11 21.29 4.63 -32.02
N ALA A 12 21.20 5.21 -33.22
CA ALA A 12 20.78 6.60 -33.40
C ALA A 12 19.35 6.84 -32.88
N ARG A 13 18.44 5.90 -33.12
CA ARG A 13 17.07 5.96 -32.60
C ARG A 13 17.03 5.86 -31.07
N GLU A 14 17.75 4.92 -30.49
CA GLU A 14 17.84 4.76 -29.03
C GLU A 14 18.45 6.00 -28.37
N TRP A 15 19.50 6.56 -28.97
CA TRP A 15 20.12 7.79 -28.51
C TRP A 15 19.14 8.97 -28.53
N LEU A 16 18.43 9.16 -29.65
CA LEU A 16 17.44 10.22 -29.78
C LEU A 16 16.29 10.06 -28.78
N ILE A 17 15.80 8.83 -28.57
CA ILE A 17 14.76 8.53 -27.58
C ILE A 17 15.26 8.85 -26.16
N LYS A 18 16.49 8.45 -25.80
CA LYS A 18 17.06 8.74 -24.48
C LYS A 18 17.19 10.25 -24.24
N GLN A 19 17.66 10.99 -25.23
CA GLN A 19 17.76 12.45 -25.16
C GLN A 19 16.38 13.10 -25.03
N TYR A 20 15.39 12.67 -25.81
CA TYR A 20 14.04 13.21 -25.70
C TYR A 20 13.41 12.91 -24.32
N LEU A 21 13.54 11.68 -23.83
CA LEU A 21 12.99 11.27 -22.53
C LEU A 21 13.68 11.97 -21.35
N SER A 22 14.92 12.44 -21.48
CA SER A 22 15.59 13.19 -20.40
C SER A 22 15.09 14.61 -20.25
N GLU A 23 14.52 15.19 -21.31
CA GLU A 23 13.94 16.55 -21.30
C GLU A 23 12.50 16.57 -20.79
N LEU A 24 11.81 15.42 -20.77
CA LEU A 24 10.43 15.32 -20.29
C LEU A 24 10.36 15.16 -18.77
N ASP A 25 9.39 15.84 -18.16
CA ASP A 25 9.08 15.61 -16.75
C ASP A 25 8.44 14.21 -16.54
N PRO A 26 8.38 13.71 -15.30
CA PRO A 26 7.80 12.39 -15.02
C PRO A 26 6.35 12.23 -15.47
N GLU A 27 5.53 13.28 -15.42
CA GLU A 27 4.10 13.22 -15.77
C GLU A 27 3.94 13.09 -17.29
N GLU A 28 4.71 13.84 -18.06
CA GLU A 28 4.78 13.75 -19.51
C GLU A 28 5.27 12.38 -19.98
N ARG A 29 6.25 11.81 -19.29
CA ARG A 29 6.78 10.47 -19.59
C ARG A 29 5.78 9.34 -19.34
N LEU A 30 4.88 9.54 -18.39
CA LEU A 30 3.84 8.57 -18.03
C LEU A 30 2.52 8.80 -18.78
N ARG A 31 2.38 9.94 -19.48
CA ARG A 31 1.15 10.32 -20.16
C ARG A 31 0.72 9.25 -21.17
N GLY A 32 -0.51 8.77 -21.04
CA GLY A 32 -1.09 7.75 -21.91
C GLY A 32 -0.69 6.31 -21.59
N LEU A 33 0.12 6.08 -20.55
CA LEU A 33 0.34 4.74 -19.99
C LEU A 33 -0.78 4.39 -19.02
N ASP A 34 -1.15 3.11 -18.98
CA ASP A 34 -2.03 2.59 -17.96
C ASP A 34 -1.31 2.52 -16.59
N PRO A 35 -1.84 3.14 -15.52
CA PRO A 35 -1.18 3.16 -14.23
C PRO A 35 -0.97 1.77 -13.61
N GLU A 36 -1.91 0.83 -13.80
CA GLU A 36 -1.79 -0.51 -13.24
C GLU A 36 -0.66 -1.29 -13.93
N GLU A 37 -0.55 -1.20 -15.25
CA GLU A 37 0.52 -1.83 -16.01
C GLU A 37 1.90 -1.24 -15.69
N VAL A 38 1.99 0.05 -15.38
CA VAL A 38 3.23 0.65 -14.88
C VAL A 38 3.57 0.11 -13.49
N LEU A 39 2.61 0.10 -12.56
CA LEU A 39 2.83 -0.37 -11.19
C LEU A 39 3.18 -1.87 -11.15
N LYS A 40 2.57 -2.70 -11.99
CA LYS A 40 2.86 -4.16 -12.08
C LYS A 40 4.33 -4.48 -12.34
N ARG A 41 5.11 -3.55 -12.93
CA ARG A 41 6.55 -3.73 -13.15
C ARG A 41 7.39 -3.62 -11.88
N TYR A 42 6.83 -3.10 -10.81
CA TYR A 42 7.47 -2.95 -9.50
C TYR A 42 6.92 -3.97 -8.52
N ASP A 43 7.77 -4.52 -7.67
CA ASP A 43 7.33 -5.30 -6.51
C ASP A 43 6.54 -4.41 -5.53
N PRO A 44 5.63 -4.98 -4.71
CA PRO A 44 4.80 -4.21 -3.79
C PRO A 44 5.60 -3.30 -2.85
N GLU A 45 6.75 -3.75 -2.35
CA GLU A 45 7.61 -2.98 -1.46
C GLU A 45 8.21 -1.75 -2.16
N ALA A 46 8.63 -1.88 -3.41
CA ALA A 46 9.12 -0.77 -4.22
C ALA A 46 8.03 0.27 -4.50
N ARG A 47 6.77 -0.14 -4.68
CA ARG A 47 5.64 0.79 -4.90
C ARG A 47 5.35 1.68 -3.70
N LEU A 48 5.60 1.19 -2.49
CA LEU A 48 5.33 1.91 -1.23
C LEU A 48 6.56 2.64 -0.69
N ARG A 49 7.73 2.53 -1.35
CA ARG A 49 8.97 3.14 -0.90
C ARG A 49 8.85 4.67 -0.94
N GLY A 50 9.27 5.33 0.13
CA GLY A 50 9.21 6.79 0.26
C GLY A 50 7.87 7.33 0.77
N LEU A 51 6.81 6.51 0.78
CA LEU A 51 5.54 6.86 1.42
C LEU A 51 5.63 6.64 2.94
N ASP A 52 5.12 7.61 3.69
CA ASP A 52 4.93 7.46 5.14
C ASP A 52 3.74 6.52 5.46
N PRO A 53 3.59 6.08 6.72
CA PRO A 53 2.48 5.18 7.08
C PRO A 53 1.08 5.74 6.80
N GLU A 54 0.87 7.05 6.92
CA GLU A 54 -0.44 7.67 6.67
C GLU A 54 -0.78 7.68 5.19
N GLU A 55 0.20 7.99 4.34
CA GLU A 55 0.07 7.94 2.89
C GLU A 55 -0.22 6.53 2.38
N ARG A 56 0.42 5.51 2.96
CA ARG A 56 0.18 4.10 2.60
C ARG A 56 -1.23 3.61 2.94
N LEU A 57 -1.82 4.17 4.00
CA LEU A 57 -3.17 3.79 4.44
C LEU A 57 -4.25 4.73 3.87
N ARG A 58 -3.87 5.78 3.13
CA ARG A 58 -4.80 6.73 2.54
C ARG A 58 -5.71 6.02 1.54
N GLY A 59 -7.02 6.27 1.64
CA GLY A 59 -8.02 5.63 0.80
C GLY A 59 -8.52 4.28 1.30
N LEU A 60 -7.83 3.64 2.26
CA LEU A 60 -8.34 2.45 2.96
C LEU A 60 -9.32 2.85 4.06
N ASP A 61 -10.42 2.12 4.17
CA ASP A 61 -11.35 2.24 5.30
C ASP A 61 -10.77 1.61 6.59
N PRO A 62 -11.36 1.87 7.78
CA PRO A 62 -10.85 1.31 9.03
C PRO A 62 -10.79 -0.22 9.09
N GLU A 63 -11.71 -0.93 8.43
CA GLU A 63 -11.75 -2.39 8.42
C GLU A 63 -10.62 -2.96 7.57
N GLU A 64 -10.38 -2.38 6.39
CA GLU A 64 -9.28 -2.73 5.50
C GLU A 64 -7.92 -2.53 6.16
N ARG A 65 -7.77 -1.46 6.95
CA ARG A 65 -6.52 -1.17 7.70
C ARG A 65 -6.22 -2.19 8.79
N LEU A 66 -7.25 -2.79 9.38
CA LEU A 66 -7.12 -3.81 10.42
C LEU A 66 -7.03 -5.23 9.86
N LYS A 67 -7.31 -5.41 8.57
CA LYS A 67 -7.32 -6.72 7.92
C LYS A 67 -5.95 -7.39 8.04
N GLY A 68 -5.95 -8.63 8.53
CA GLY A 68 -4.73 -9.43 8.72
C GLY A 68 -4.03 -9.20 10.07
N LEU A 69 -4.46 -8.23 10.89
CA LEU A 69 -4.00 -8.10 12.26
C LEU A 69 -4.79 -9.02 13.20
N ALA A 70 -4.11 -9.65 14.16
CA ALA A 70 -4.79 -10.42 15.19
C ALA A 70 -5.51 -9.47 16.18
N PRO A 71 -6.78 -9.71 16.52
CA PRO A 71 -7.53 -8.84 17.43
C PRO A 71 -6.82 -8.59 18.77
N ASP A 72 -6.18 -9.62 19.33
CA ASP A 72 -5.44 -9.49 20.60
C ASP A 72 -4.24 -8.54 20.50
N GLU A 73 -3.54 -8.50 19.36
CA GLU A 73 -2.41 -7.59 19.15
C GLU A 73 -2.86 -6.14 19.02
N VAL A 74 -4.03 -5.92 18.42
CA VAL A 74 -4.65 -4.60 18.32
C VAL A 74 -5.13 -4.14 19.70
N LEU A 75 -5.88 -4.98 20.41
CA LEU A 75 -6.41 -4.65 21.74
C LEU A 75 -5.30 -4.40 22.76
N LYS A 76 -4.15 -5.09 22.67
CA LYS A 76 -2.99 -4.86 23.55
C LYS A 76 -2.47 -3.42 23.56
N ARG A 77 -2.76 -2.63 22.53
CA ARG A 77 -2.36 -1.22 22.44
C ARG A 77 -3.21 -0.28 23.29
N PHE A 78 -4.38 -0.74 23.72
CA PHE A 78 -5.32 0.01 24.54
C PHE A 78 -5.24 -0.46 25.99
N ASP A 79 -5.46 0.44 26.94
CA ASP A 79 -5.61 0.05 28.34
C ASP A 79 -6.96 -0.64 28.61
N ALA A 80 -7.18 -1.10 29.85
CA ALA A 80 -8.39 -1.85 30.19
C ALA A 80 -9.67 -1.00 30.06
N GLU A 81 -9.61 0.29 30.38
CA GLU A 81 -10.78 1.18 30.32
C GLU A 81 -11.12 1.53 28.87
N GLU A 82 -10.10 1.83 28.06
CA GLU A 82 -10.25 2.12 26.62
C GLU A 82 -10.86 0.95 25.85
N ARG A 83 -10.51 -0.30 26.19
CA ARG A 83 -11.09 -1.49 25.56
C ARG A 83 -12.57 -1.68 25.86
N LEU A 84 -13.02 -1.22 27.03
CA LEU A 84 -14.41 -1.33 27.46
C LEU A 84 -15.26 -0.15 26.99
N LYS A 85 -14.61 0.96 26.59
CA LYS A 85 -15.28 2.18 26.15
C LYS A 85 -16.18 1.90 24.94
N GLY A 86 -17.47 2.21 25.09
CA GLY A 86 -18.47 2.03 24.03
C GLY A 86 -19.14 0.65 24.02
N LEU A 87 -18.73 -0.28 24.89
CA LEU A 87 -19.49 -1.50 25.15
C LEU A 87 -20.65 -1.22 26.11
N ASP A 88 -21.75 -1.97 25.95
CA ASP A 88 -22.89 -1.88 26.86
C ASP A 88 -22.54 -2.49 28.23
N PRO A 89 -22.62 -1.73 29.33
CA PRO A 89 -22.33 -2.22 30.68
C PRO A 89 -23.16 -3.44 31.07
N THR A 90 -24.41 -3.53 30.62
CA THR A 90 -25.31 -4.64 30.96
C THR A 90 -24.83 -5.97 30.37
N ILE A 91 -24.24 -5.95 29.18
CA ILE A 91 -23.65 -7.12 28.52
C ILE A 91 -22.41 -7.59 29.31
N ILE A 92 -21.58 -6.65 29.75
CA ILE A 92 -20.37 -6.93 30.54
C ILE A 92 -20.76 -7.57 31.88
N GLU A 93 -21.71 -6.99 32.60
CA GLU A 93 -22.20 -7.51 33.88
C GLU A 93 -22.81 -8.92 33.73
N ALA A 94 -23.62 -9.14 32.68
CA ALA A 94 -24.18 -10.45 32.39
C ALA A 94 -23.09 -11.50 32.12
N TRP A 95 -22.04 -11.15 31.37
CA TRP A 95 -20.90 -12.02 31.13
C TRP A 95 -20.14 -12.34 32.43
N LEU A 96 -19.86 -11.33 33.27
CA LEU A 96 -19.20 -11.53 34.57
C LEU A 96 -20.03 -12.41 35.51
N ALA A 97 -21.35 -12.21 35.54
CA ALA A 97 -22.26 -13.03 36.34
C ALA A 97 -22.25 -14.50 35.89
N LYS A 98 -22.13 -14.77 34.59
CA LYS A 98 -21.95 -16.12 34.05
C LYS A 98 -20.63 -16.74 34.51
N GLN A 99 -19.50 -16.03 34.36
CA GLN A 99 -18.19 -16.53 34.78
C GLN A 99 -18.12 -16.87 36.28
N ARG A 100 -18.80 -16.10 37.14
CA ARG A 100 -18.88 -16.36 38.58
C ARG A 100 -19.75 -17.57 38.97
N ARG A 101 -20.62 -18.06 38.08
CA ARG A 101 -21.44 -19.25 38.31
C ARG A 101 -20.75 -20.54 37.88
N ASP A 102 -19.80 -20.43 36.95
CA ASP A 102 -19.08 -21.56 36.36
C ASP A 102 -17.77 -21.90 37.13
N HIS A 103 -17.49 -21.18 38.22
CA HIS A 103 -16.39 -21.39 39.18
C HIS A 103 -16.96 -21.67 40.58
#